data_AF-A0A930P9C5-F1
#
_entry.id   AF-A0A930P9C5-F1
#
_cell.length_a   1.000
_cell.length_b   1.000
_cell.length_c   1.000
_cell.angle_alpha   90.00
_cell.angle_beta   90.00
_cell.angle_gamma   90.00
#
_symmetry.space_group_name_H-M   'P 1'
#
loop_
_entity.id
_entity.type
_entity.pdbx_description
1 polymer ?
#
loop_
_entity_poly.entity_id
_entity_poly.type
_entity_poly.pdbx_seq_one_letter_code
_entity_poly.pdbx_strand_id
1 'polypeptide(L)'
;ATLRFGHETMVMPLACLLDLNGSYVQVFQVDSLEAKGWIGSRIFPMAANIQLVFYKNPKNPKADVLVKALLNEEEATLPLPPTSKPYYYKWSDFRRFFLNQINNYSD
;
A
#
# COMPACT_ATOMS: atom_id res chain seq x y z
N ALA A 1 5.52 -13.99 -11.56
CA ALA A 1 4.79 -13.22 -10.54
C ALA A 1 4.42 -14.15 -9.39
N THR A 2 4.26 -13.64 -8.17
CA THR A 2 3.77 -14.42 -7.02
C THR A 2 2.35 -13.96 -6.70
N LEU A 3 1.39 -14.87 -6.82
CA LEU A 3 -0.03 -14.60 -6.57
C LEU A 3 -0.43 -15.25 -5.24
N ARG A 4 -1.21 -14.53 -4.43
CA ARG A 4 -1.77 -15.04 -3.17
C ARG A 4 -3.26 -14.75 -3.15
N PHE A 5 -4.04 -15.75 -2.79
CA PHE A 5 -5.49 -15.65 -2.65
C PHE A 5 -5.83 -15.82 -1.17
N GLY A 6 -6.76 -15.01 -0.69
CA GLY A 6 -7.17 -15.00 0.70
C GLY A 6 -8.50 -14.30 0.88
N HIS A 7 -8.81 -13.95 2.11
CA HIS A 7 -10.07 -13.32 2.50
C HIS A 7 -9.96 -11.79 2.57
N GLU A 8 -11.09 -11.11 2.61
CA GLU A 8 -11.19 -9.68 2.90
C GLU A 8 -10.53 -9.32 4.23
N THR A 9 -10.58 -10.24 5.21
CA THR A 9 -9.87 -10.14 6.49
C THR A 9 -8.34 -10.14 6.37
N MET A 10 -7.79 -10.49 5.21
CA MET A 10 -6.36 -10.34 4.89
C MET A 10 -6.09 -9.04 4.11
N VAL A 11 -6.99 -8.69 3.18
CA VAL A 11 -6.83 -7.50 2.32
C VAL A 11 -6.96 -6.21 3.13
N MET A 12 -7.96 -6.12 4.00
CA MET A 12 -8.22 -4.93 4.82
C MET A 12 -7.02 -4.57 5.73
N PRO A 13 -6.50 -5.44 6.62
CA PRO A 13 -5.37 -5.08 7.46
C PRO A 13 -4.10 -4.83 6.65
N LEU A 14 -3.90 -5.49 5.50
CA LEU A 14 -2.76 -5.21 4.64
C LEU A 14 -2.87 -3.81 4.00
N ALA A 15 -4.06 -3.41 3.53
CA ALA A 15 -4.29 -2.07 3.00
C ALA A 15 -4.01 -1.00 4.07
N CYS A 16 -4.51 -1.19 5.28
CA CYS A 16 -4.26 -0.30 6.42
C CYS A 16 -2.78 -0.29 6.83
N LEU A 17 -2.09 -1.43 6.87
CA LEU A 17 -0.66 -1.50 7.21
C LEU A 17 0.20 -0.75 6.19
N LEU A 18 -0.16 -0.88 4.91
CA LEU A 18 0.49 -0.16 3.81
C LEU A 18 0.05 1.30 3.71
N ASP A 19 -0.94 1.71 4.49
CA ASP A 19 -1.60 3.02 4.46
C ASP A 19 -2.01 3.45 3.04
N LEU A 20 -2.57 2.50 2.28
CA LEU A 20 -2.98 2.74 0.89
C LEU A 20 -4.06 3.82 0.86
N ASN A 21 -3.85 4.88 0.09
CA ASN A 21 -4.79 6.00 -0.03
C ASN A 21 -5.17 6.64 1.32
N GLY A 22 -4.30 6.56 2.34
CA GLY A 22 -4.60 7.08 3.68
C GLY A 22 -5.57 6.20 4.47
N SER A 23 -5.60 4.89 4.20
CA SER A 23 -6.50 3.94 4.87
C SER A 23 -6.15 3.67 6.34
N TYR A 24 -4.95 4.02 6.80
CA TYR A 24 -4.56 3.93 8.21
C TYR A 24 -5.14 5.10 9.01
N VAL A 25 -6.44 5.03 9.28
CA VAL A 25 -7.17 6.05 10.01
C VAL A 25 -7.48 5.59 11.43
N GLN A 26 -7.10 6.40 12.41
CA GLN A 26 -7.53 6.23 13.81
C GLN A 26 -8.75 7.11 14.10
N VAL A 27 -9.78 6.51 14.69
CA VAL A 27 -11.02 7.19 15.09
C VAL A 27 -11.43 6.74 16.50
N PHE A 28 -12.04 7.65 17.27
CA PHE A 28 -12.64 7.34 18.57
C PHE A 28 -14.10 6.90 18.44
N GLN A 29 -14.75 7.18 17.31
CA GLN A 29 -16.13 6.85 17.00
C GLN A 29 -16.20 6.25 15.60
N VAL A 30 -16.81 5.07 15.46
CA VAL A 30 -16.92 4.34 14.19
C VAL A 30 -17.69 5.16 13.15
N ASP A 31 -18.73 5.88 13.57
CA ASP A 31 -19.57 6.71 12.69
C ASP A 31 -18.79 7.85 12.01
N SER A 32 -17.60 8.20 12.50
CA SER A 32 -16.73 9.21 11.89
C SER A 32 -15.90 8.69 10.70
N LEU A 33 -15.90 7.38 10.42
CA LEU A 33 -15.09 6.78 9.35
C LEU A 33 -15.45 7.31 7.96
N GLU A 34 -16.74 7.41 7.66
CA GLU A 34 -17.23 7.89 6.37
C GLU A 34 -16.79 9.34 6.13
N ALA A 35 -16.89 10.20 7.14
CA ALA A 35 -16.44 11.59 7.07
C ALA A 35 -14.93 11.72 6.82
N LYS A 36 -14.14 10.70 7.20
CA LYS A 36 -12.71 10.61 6.90
C LYS A 36 -12.40 9.90 5.57
N GLY A 37 -13.43 9.58 4.78
CA GLY A 37 -13.29 8.95 3.47
C GLY A 37 -13.01 7.44 3.53
N TRP A 38 -13.13 6.81 4.70
CA TRP A 38 -12.92 5.38 4.85
C TRP A 38 -14.20 4.62 4.46
N ILE A 39 -14.19 4.07 3.24
CA ILE A 39 -15.36 3.39 2.64
C ILE A 39 -14.94 1.95 2.30
N GLY A 40 -15.47 0.97 3.03
CA GLY A 40 -15.07 -0.44 2.90
C GLY A 40 -15.22 -1.01 1.48
N SER A 41 -16.28 -0.62 0.76
CA SER A 41 -16.51 -1.06 -0.63
C SER A 41 -15.48 -0.54 -1.63
N ARG A 42 -14.71 0.51 -1.30
CA ARG A 42 -13.57 0.98 -2.12
C ARG A 42 -12.28 0.26 -1.79
N ILE A 43 -12.14 -0.24 -0.56
CA ILE A 43 -10.92 -0.91 -0.09
C ILE A 43 -10.97 -2.40 -0.43
N PHE A 44 -12.04 -3.10 -0.02
CA PHE A 44 -12.18 -4.53 -0.19
C PHE A 44 -13.54 -4.93 -0.82
N PRO A 45 -13.85 -4.49 -2.07
CA PRO A 45 -14.97 -5.05 -2.80
C PRO A 45 -14.81 -6.56 -3.04
N MET A 46 -15.85 -7.21 -3.57
CA MET A 46 -15.72 -8.60 -4.04
C MET A 46 -14.59 -8.70 -5.06
N ALA A 47 -13.71 -9.69 -4.89
CA ALA A 47 -12.48 -9.85 -5.68
C ALA A 47 -11.45 -8.70 -5.54
N ALA A 48 -11.45 -8.01 -4.40
CA ALA A 48 -10.43 -7.02 -4.09
C ALA A 48 -9.01 -7.57 -4.19
N ASN A 49 -8.09 -6.74 -4.66
CA ASN A 49 -6.71 -7.13 -4.86
C ASN A 49 -5.75 -5.96 -4.60
N ILE A 50 -4.57 -6.29 -4.09
CA ILE A 50 -3.45 -5.37 -3.91
C ILE A 50 -2.30 -5.90 -4.76
N GLN A 51 -1.76 -5.05 -5.63
CA GLN A 51 -0.66 -5.42 -6.52
C GLN A 51 0.55 -4.53 -6.24
N LEU A 52 1.71 -5.13 -6.03
CA LEU A 52 2.98 -4.43 -5.95
C LEU A 52 3.76 -4.70 -7.24
N VAL A 53 3.85 -3.68 -8.10
CA VAL A 53 4.51 -3.78 -9.40
C VAL A 53 5.90 -3.17 -9.31
N PHE A 54 6.91 -3.96 -9.69
CA PHE A 54 8.32 -3.57 -9.61
C PHE A 54 8.86 -3.19 -10.98
N TYR A 55 9.59 -2.07 -11.03
CA TYR A 55 10.21 -1.55 -12.24
C TYR A 55 11.71 -1.42 -12.05
N LYS A 56 12.48 -1.90 -13.04
CA LYS A 56 13.93 -1.76 -13.09
C LYS A 56 14.32 -1.13 -14.42
N ASN A 57 15.23 -0.17 -14.39
CA ASN A 57 15.73 0.44 -15.63
C ASN A 57 16.78 -0.48 -16.29
N PRO A 58 16.52 -1.06 -17.48
CA PRO A 58 17.49 -1.93 -18.14
C PRO A 58 18.71 -1.17 -18.66
N LYS A 59 18.58 0.13 -18.97
CA LYS A 59 19.65 0.98 -19.49
C LYS A 59 20.58 1.51 -18.40
N ASN A 60 20.12 1.53 -17.15
CA ASN A 60 20.92 1.93 -16.00
C ASN A 60 20.77 0.88 -14.88
N PRO A 61 21.60 -0.17 -14.88
CA PRO A 61 21.55 -1.22 -13.87
C PRO A 61 21.80 -0.74 -12.43
N LYS A 62 22.43 0.43 -12.26
CA LYS A 62 22.68 1.06 -10.96
C LYS A 62 21.53 1.95 -10.48
N ALA A 63 20.52 2.20 -11.32
CA ALA A 63 19.35 2.95 -10.92
C ALA A 63 18.55 2.19 -9.86
N ASP A 64 17.90 2.94 -8.97
CA ASP A 64 17.02 2.38 -7.95
C ASP A 64 15.88 1.57 -8.60
N VAL A 65 15.54 0.44 -7.98
CA VAL A 65 14.31 -0.30 -8.30
C VAL A 65 13.13 0.52 -7.79
N LEU A 66 12.11 0.69 -8.62
CA LEU A 66 10.88 1.37 -8.26
C LEU A 66 9.79 0.36 -7.95
N VAL A 67 8.88 0.73 -7.06
CA VAL A 67 7.66 -0.01 -6.73
C VAL A 67 6.45 0.91 -6.89
N LYS A 68 5.36 0.36 -7.42
CA LYS A 68 4.04 0.99 -7.49
C LYS A 68 3.01 0.07 -6.85
N ALA A 69 2.13 0.63 -6.03
CA ALA A 69 1.00 -0.09 -5.46
C ALA A 69 -0.26 0.17 -6.30
N LEU A 70 -1.01 -0.90 -6.58
CA LEU A 70 -2.36 -0.81 -7.11
C LEU A 70 -3.33 -1.40 -6.09
N LEU A 71 -4.42 -0.69 -5.83
CA LEU A 71 -5.56 -1.19 -5.05
C LEU A 71 -6.73 -1.33 -6.01
N ASN A 72 -7.21 -2.55 -6.21
CA ASN A 72 -8.27 -2.84 -7.16
C ASN A 72 -7.96 -2.30 -8.56
N GLU A 73 -6.72 -2.52 -9.02
CA GLU A 73 -6.18 -2.07 -10.32
C GLU A 73 -6.00 -0.56 -10.48
N GLU A 74 -6.39 0.26 -9.50
CA GLU A 74 -6.17 1.70 -9.48
C GLU A 74 -4.87 2.08 -8.77
N GLU A 75 -4.18 3.11 -9.24
CA GLU A 75 -2.93 3.59 -8.64
C GLU A 75 -3.19 4.12 -7.22
N ALA A 76 -2.50 3.54 -6.24
CA ALA A 76 -2.66 3.88 -4.83
C ALA A 76 -1.46 4.67 -4.31
N THR A 77 -1.72 5.63 -3.43
CA THR A 77 -0.66 6.34 -2.71
C THR A 77 -0.12 5.50 -1.57
N LEU A 78 1.16 5.71 -1.25
CA LEU A 78 1.87 5.14 -0.11
C LEU A 78 2.42 6.26 0.78
N PRO A 79 2.62 6.02 2.08
CA PRO A 79 3.19 6.96 3.04
C PRO A 79 4.72 7.09 2.89
N LEU A 80 5.18 7.27 1.66
CA LEU A 80 6.59 7.31 1.28
C LEU A 80 6.91 8.61 0.52
N PRO A 81 8.17 9.07 0.55
CA PRO A 81 8.57 10.24 -0.22
C PRO A 81 8.26 10.07 -1.70
N PRO A 82 7.61 11.06 -2.35
CA PRO A 82 7.30 10.98 -3.77
C PRO A 82 8.60 11.01 -4.59
N THR A 83 8.61 10.28 -5.71
CA THR A 83 9.62 10.48 -6.75
C THR A 83 9.16 11.57 -7.71
N SER A 84 9.94 11.83 -8.77
CA SER A 84 9.53 12.73 -9.85
C SER A 84 8.30 12.25 -10.63
N LYS A 85 7.88 10.99 -10.46
CA LYS A 85 6.68 10.44 -11.06
C LYS A 85 5.66 10.05 -9.99
N PRO A 86 4.40 10.51 -10.08
CA PRO A 86 3.32 10.12 -9.16
C PRO A 86 3.18 8.60 -9.05
N TYR A 87 2.93 8.08 -7.85
CA TYR A 87 2.73 6.65 -7.55
C TYR A 87 3.95 5.73 -7.74
N TYR A 88 5.10 6.26 -8.13
CA TYR A 88 6.35 5.49 -8.15
C TYR A 88 7.20 5.84 -6.93
N TYR A 89 7.62 4.80 -6.21
CA TYR A 89 8.40 4.92 -4.99
C TYR A 89 9.69 4.10 -5.09
N LYS A 90 10.74 4.49 -4.39
CA LYS A 90 11.97 3.69 -4.33
C LYS A 90 11.75 2.43 -3.50
N TRP A 91 12.13 1.27 -4.02
CA TRP A 91 12.03 0.01 -3.30
C TRP A 91 12.83 0.00 -1.98
N SER A 92 13.99 0.66 -1.95
CA SER A 92 14.80 0.78 -0.74
C SER A 92 14.05 1.49 0.39
N ASP A 93 13.31 2.56 0.07
CA ASP A 93 12.52 3.32 1.03
C ASP A 93 11.30 2.54 1.47
N PHE A 94 10.58 1.92 0.53
CA PHE A 94 9.46 1.02 0.81
C PHE A 94 9.87 -0.08 1.79
N ARG A 95 10.94 -0.82 1.47
CA ARG A 95 11.41 -1.94 2.28
C ARG A 95 11.83 -1.48 3.67
N ARG A 96 12.61 -0.39 3.76
CA ARG A 96 13.06 0.16 5.04
C ARG A 96 11.90 0.60 5.91
N PHE A 97 10.95 1.35 5.36
CA PHE A 97 9.81 1.88 6.10
C PHE A 97 8.93 0.75 6.66
N PHE A 98 8.49 -0.18 5.81
CA PHE A 98 7.58 -1.25 6.25
C PHE A 98 8.25 -2.31 7.12
N LEU A 99 9.53 -2.62 6.91
CA LEU A 99 10.26 -3.49 7.85
C LEU A 99 10.43 -2.82 9.22
N ASN A 100 10.72 -1.52 9.27
CA ASN A 100 10.78 -0.80 10.54
C ASN A 100 9.41 -0.79 11.24
N GLN A 101 8.31 -0.53 10.51
CA GLN A 101 6.95 -0.64 11.04
C GLN A 101 6.70 -2.03 11.65
N ILE A 102 6.96 -3.10 10.90
CA ILE A 102 6.74 -4.49 11.36
C ILE A 102 7.61 -4.81 12.59
N ASN A 103 8.87 -4.40 12.60
CA ASN A 103 9.76 -4.64 13.76
C ASN A 103 9.33 -3.85 15.00
N ASN A 104 8.71 -2.69 14.83
CA ASN A 104 8.17 -1.90 15.93
C ASN A 104 6.90 -2.49 16.53
N TYR A 105 6.19 -3.37 15.79
CA TYR A 105 5.18 -4.26 16.36
C TYR A 105 5.88 -5.42 17.10
N SER A 106 6.63 -5.10 18.15
CA SER A 106 7.07 -6.07 19.16
C SER A 106 6.00 -6.13 20.25
N ASP A 107 5.59 -7.35 20.65
CA ASP A 107 4.61 -7.61 21.72
C ASP A 107 4.91 -6.86 23.03
#